data_AF-A0A450W487-F1
#
_entry.id   AF-A0A450W487-F1
#
_cell.length_a   1.000
_cell.length_b   1.000
_cell.length_c   1.000
_cell.angle_alpha   90.00
_cell.angle_beta   90.00
_cell.angle_gamma   90.00
#
_symmetry.space_group_name_H-M   'P 1'
#
loop_
_entity.id
_entity.type
_entity.pdbx_description
1 polymer ?
#
loop_
_entity_poly.entity_id
_entity_poly.type
_entity_poly.pdbx_seq_one_letter_code
_entity_poly.pdbx_strand_id
1 'polypeptide(L)' 'MSFLASVIILALLLFVPVSRLMWVLSVRRLERRLGRETSEQERRGQLSRARFLAVFVVLIFSFLFNYHFFLR' A
#
# COMPACT_ATOMS: atom_id res chain seq x y z
N MET A 1 13.36 14.37 16.25
CA MET A 1 12.62 13.08 16.22
C MET A 1 13.61 11.99 15.90
N SER A 2 13.54 10.82 16.55
CA SER A 2 14.42 9.71 16.17
C SER A 2 14.11 9.25 14.75
N PHE A 3 15.14 8.84 13.99
CA PHE A 3 15.00 8.34 12.63
C PHE A 3 13.91 7.26 12.53
N LEU A 4 13.96 6.28 13.43
CA LEU A 4 12.98 5.19 13.49
C LEU A 4 11.55 5.67 13.78
N ALA A 5 11.37 6.64 14.68
CA ALA A 5 10.03 7.20 14.93
C ALA A 5 9.46 7.87 13.67
N SER A 6 10.30 8.60 12.93
CA SER A 6 9.90 9.27 11.69
C SER A 6 9.52 8.26 10.59
N VAL A 7 10.27 7.16 10.47
CA VAL A 7 9.95 6.04 9.57
C VAL A 7 8.61 5.40 9.94
N ILE A 8 8.37 5.12 11.23
CA ILE A 8 7.13 4.49 11.69
C ILE A 8 5.92 5.40 11.46
N ILE A 9 6.03 6.68 11.81
CA ILE A 9 4.95 7.67 11.61
C ILE A 9 4.58 7.77 10.14
N LEU A 10 5.58 7.91 9.26
CA LEU A 10 5.35 8.00 7.82
C LEU A 10 4.73 6.71 7.28
N ALA A 11 5.18 5.56 7.76
CA ALA A 11 4.63 4.27 7.35
C ALA A 11 3.14 4.13 7.73
N LEU A 12 2.77 4.50 8.95
CA LEU A 12 1.37 4.46 9.38
C LEU A 12 0.50 5.41 8.55
N LEU A 13 0.99 6.60 8.24
CA LEU A 13 0.27 7.61 7.46
C LEU A 13 0.04 7.16 6.01
N LEU A 14 1.04 6.50 5.40
CA LEU A 14 0.97 6.05 4.00
C LEU A 14 0.23 4.73 3.83
N PHE A 15 0.09 3.91 4.86
CA PHE A 15 -0.52 2.59 4.76
C PHE A 15 -1.96 2.63 4.18
N VAL A 16 -2.79 3.53 4.67
CA VAL A 16 -4.19 3.67 4.22
C VAL A 16 -4.30 4.08 2.74
N PRO A 17 -3.70 5.20 2.28
CA PRO A 17 -3.81 5.60 0.88
C PRO A 17 -3.14 4.59 -0.06
N VAL A 18 -1.98 4.04 0.30
CA VAL A 18 -1.27 3.07 -0.55
C VAL A 18 -2.04 1.76 -0.67
N SER A 19 -2.55 1.20 0.43
CA SER A 19 -3.38 -0.01 0.38
C SER A 19 -4.66 0.19 -0.44
N ARG A 20 -5.30 1.37 -0.37
CA ARG A 20 -6.47 1.71 -1.18
C ARG A 20 -6.13 1.82 -2.66
N LEU A 21 -5.03 2.46 -3.02
CA LEU A 21 -4.56 2.54 -4.41
C LEU A 21 -4.27 1.16 -4.98
N MET A 22 -3.51 0.34 -4.26
CA MET A 22 -3.20 -1.04 -4.67
C MET A 22 -4.47 -1.87 -4.85
N TRP A 23 -5.44 -1.73 -3.96
CA TRP A 23 -6.73 -2.42 -4.06
C TRP A 23 -7.50 -2.01 -5.32
N VAL A 24 -7.68 -0.70 -5.56
CA VAL A 24 -8.39 -0.19 -6.75
C VAL A 24 -7.71 -0.67 -8.04
N LEU A 25 -6.38 -0.63 -8.10
CA LEU A 25 -5.62 -1.12 -9.25
C LEU A 25 -5.80 -2.62 -9.46
N SER A 26 -5.80 -3.39 -8.37
CA SER A 26 -5.99 -4.85 -8.45
C SER A 26 -7.39 -5.22 -8.90
N VAL A 27 -8.43 -4.56 -8.36
CA VAL A 27 -9.83 -4.75 -8.74
C VAL A 27 -10.04 -4.39 -10.21
N ARG A 28 -9.60 -3.21 -10.65
CA ARG A 28 -9.72 -2.79 -12.06
C ARG A 28 -8.99 -3.73 -13.01
N ARG A 29 -7.82 -4.25 -12.61
CA ARG A 29 -7.09 -5.26 -13.40
C ARG A 29 -7.88 -6.55 -13.50
N LEU A 30 -8.54 -6.98 -12.42
CA LEU A 30 -9.36 -8.19 -12.41
C LEU A 30 -10.63 -8.03 -13.26
N GLU A 31 -11.34 -6.91 -13.14
CA GLU A 31 -12.54 -6.60 -13.93
C GLU A 31 -12.25 -6.59 -15.43
N ARG A 32 -11.14 -5.95 -15.84
CA ARG A 32 -10.67 -5.98 -17.24
C ARG A 32 -10.37 -7.39 -17.74
N ARG A 33 -9.86 -8.27 -16.87
CA ARG A 33 -9.56 -9.67 -17.24
C ARG A 33 -10.81 -10.53 -17.33
N LEU A 34 -11.81 -10.27 -16.49
CA LEU A 34 -13.06 -11.05 -16.44
C LEU A 34 -14.11 -10.55 -17.43
N GLY A 35 -14.02 -9.30 -17.89
CA GLY A 35 -15.04 -8.68 -18.74
C GLY A 35 -16.37 -8.39 -18.02
N ARG A 36 -16.36 -8.47 -16.67
CA ARG A 36 -17.51 -8.20 -15.80
C ARG A 36 -17.05 -7.48 -14.54
N GLU A 37 -18.01 -6.91 -13.81
CA GLU A 37 -17.75 -6.38 -12.48
C GLU A 37 -17.35 -7.49 -11.49
N THR A 38 -16.50 -7.13 -10.53
CA THR A 38 -16.07 -8.03 -9.47
C THR A 38 -17.12 -8.15 -8.38
N SER A 39 -17.31 -9.36 -7.86
CA SER A 39 -18.21 -9.59 -6.72
C SER A 39 -17.60 -9.03 -5.42
N GLU A 40 -18.44 -8.80 -4.42
CA GLU A 40 -17.99 -8.37 -3.08
C GLU A 40 -16.95 -9.32 -2.48
N GLN A 41 -17.09 -10.62 -2.70
CA GLN A 41 -16.15 -11.62 -2.18
C GLN A 41 -14.78 -11.53 -2.88
N GLU A 42 -14.77 -11.32 -4.20
CA GLU A 42 -13.54 -11.07 -4.97
C GLU A 42 -12.86 -9.77 -4.52
N ARG A 43 -13.63 -8.70 -4.32
CA ARG A 43 -13.13 -7.40 -3.86
C ARG A 43 -12.49 -7.48 -2.48
N ARG A 44 -13.09 -8.22 -1.53
CA ARG A 44 -12.51 -8.47 -0.21
C ARG A 44 -11.21 -9.26 -0.28
N GLY A 45 -11.14 -10.28 -1.14
CA GLY A 45 -9.92 -11.04 -1.40
C GLY A 45 -8.79 -10.13 -1.94
N GLN A 46 -9.11 -9.24 -2.87
CA GLN A 46 -8.16 -8.26 -3.40
C GLN A 46 -7.72 -7.25 -2.34
N LEU A 47 -8.62 -6.83 -1.43
CA LEU A 47 -8.31 -5.87 -0.37
C LEU A 47 -7.27 -6.44 0.61
N SER A 48 -7.43 -7.71 1.03
CA SER A 48 -6.47 -8.37 1.91
C SER A 48 -5.08 -8.46 1.26
N ARG A 49 -5.01 -8.87 0.00
CA ARG A 49 -3.76 -8.94 -0.78
C ARG A 49 -3.12 -7.57 -0.96
N ALA A 50 -3.91 -6.55 -1.24
CA ALA A 50 -3.43 -5.18 -1.40
C ALA A 50 -2.86 -4.63 -0.09
N ARG A 51 -3.51 -4.88 1.05
CA ARG A 51 -2.99 -4.50 2.38
C ARG A 51 -1.69 -5.20 2.70
N PHE A 52 -1.59 -6.50 2.44
CA PHE A 52 -0.37 -7.27 2.66
C PHE A 52 0.81 -6.70 1.86
N LEU A 53 0.61 -6.45 0.55
CA LEU A 53 1.65 -5.85 -0.29
C LEU A 53 1.99 -4.41 0.13
N ALA A 54 0.99 -3.63 0.54
CA ALA A 54 1.19 -2.25 0.97
C ALA A 54 2.10 -2.14 2.19
N VAL A 55 2.11 -3.11 3.11
CA VAL A 55 3.04 -3.13 4.25
C VAL A 55 4.48 -3.05 3.76
N PHE A 56 4.88 -3.89 2.81
CA PHE A 56 6.25 -3.91 2.29
C PHE A 56 6.60 -2.62 1.57
N VAL A 57 5.72 -2.17 0.67
CA VAL A 57 5.93 -0.95 -0.12
C VAL A 57 6.11 0.26 0.79
N VAL A 58 5.25 0.39 1.79
CA VAL A 58 5.24 1.54 2.69
C VAL A 58 6.41 1.52 3.66
N LEU A 59 6.82 0.36 4.18
CA LEU A 59 8.00 0.25 5.04
C LEU A 59 9.28 0.61 4.26
N ILE A 60 9.45 0.03 3.06
CA ILE A 60 10.62 0.30 2.21
C ILE A 60 10.66 1.78 1.81
N PHE A 61 9.53 2.33 1.36
CA PHE A 61 9.44 3.75 0.97
C PHE A 61 9.76 4.67 2.15
N SER A 62 9.15 4.41 3.32
CA SER A 62 9.34 5.27 4.49
C SER A 62 10.79 5.23 4.98
N PHE A 63 11.42 4.06 4.95
CA PHE A 63 12.83 3.91 5.29
C PHE A 63 13.72 4.69 4.32
N LEU A 64 13.57 4.47 3.00
CA LEU A 64 14.39 5.11 1.98
C LEU A 64 14.20 6.64 1.95
N PHE A 65 12.97 7.11 2.12
CA PHE A 65 12.65 8.53 2.17
C PHE A 65 13.32 9.21 3.37
N ASN A 66 13.19 8.65 4.56
CA ASN A 66 13.85 9.20 5.75
C ASN A 66 15.37 9.07 5.65
N TYR A 67 15.89 7.98 5.07
CA TYR A 67 17.33 7.81 4.85
C TYR A 67 17.87 8.92 3.97
N HIS A 68 17.20 9.21 2.86
CA HIS A 68 17.56 10.32 1.98
C HIS A 68 17.46 11.68 2.67
N PHE A 69 16.43 11.90 3.50
CA PHE A 69 16.20 13.18 4.17
C PHE A 69 17.16 13.46 5.34
N PHE A 70 17.59 12.43 6.07
CA PHE A 70 18.45 12.60 7.27
C PHE A 70 19.94 12.41 7.00
N LEU A 71 20.32 11.61 6.00
CA LEU A 71 21.72 11.24 5.74
C LEU A 71 22.35 11.98 4.55
N ARG A 72 21.58 12.80 3.84
CA ARG A 72 22.03 13.66 2.75
C ARG A 72 21.59 15.09 3.02
#